data_AF-A0A183T0G6-F1
#
_entry.id   AF-A0A183T0G6-F1
#
_cell.length_a   1.000
_cell.length_b   1.000
_cell.length_c   1.000
_cell.angle_alpha   90.00
_cell.angle_beta   90.00
_cell.angle_gamma   90.00
#
_symmetry.space_group_name_H-M   'P 1'
#
loop_
_entity.id
_entity.type
_entity.pdbx_description
1 polymer ?
#
loop_
_entity_poly.entity_id
_entity_poly.type
_entity_poly.pdbx_seq_one_letter_code
_entity_poly.pdbx_strand_id
1 'polypeptide(L)'
;KSYADVKPWHQIGILRHFPFSSAKQRQTVIVQSAVGPPFSVNDPTAGVISVFCKGSPEALQKLCRPDTLPAHFETTLCHFTSQGYRVLALAWKPLGRSTDKLNSPEGLRLGNNAWELEYHTLRREEFESELNFLGLIVLDNPIKPQSIPTIEELSRAKLHIRMATGAFC
;
A
#
# COMPACT_ATOMS: atom_id res chain seq x y z
N LYS A 1 -19.34 31.74 -6.26
CA LYS A 1 -18.24 31.28 -5.39
C LYS A 1 -17.30 30.45 -6.25
N SER A 2 -16.05 30.89 -6.37
CA SER A 2 -15.04 30.37 -7.32
C SER A 2 -14.65 28.92 -7.01
N TYR A 3 -14.53 28.10 -8.07
CA TYR A 3 -14.29 26.66 -8.08
C TYR A 3 -12.81 26.28 -7.80
N ALA A 4 -12.06 27.08 -7.05
CA ALA A 4 -10.60 27.12 -7.13
C ALA A 4 -9.81 26.48 -5.97
N ASP A 5 -10.43 25.84 -4.97
CA ASP A 5 -9.69 25.32 -3.79
C ASP A 5 -10.08 23.89 -3.37
N VAL A 6 -10.63 23.08 -4.27
CA VAL A 6 -10.90 21.68 -3.95
C VAL A 6 -9.60 20.89 -4.06
N LYS A 7 -8.93 20.69 -2.92
CA LYS A 7 -7.75 19.81 -2.86
C LYS A 7 -8.14 18.40 -3.36
N PRO A 8 -7.28 17.73 -4.14
CA PRO A 8 -7.64 16.49 -4.84
C PRO A 8 -8.06 15.34 -3.92
N TRP A 9 -7.60 15.32 -2.67
CA TRP A 9 -8.01 14.30 -1.68
C TRP A 9 -9.44 14.50 -1.14
N HIS A 10 -10.07 15.66 -1.32
CA HIS A 10 -11.50 15.83 -1.00
C HIS A 10 -12.42 15.11 -2.00
N GLN A 11 -11.85 14.58 -3.08
CA GLN A 11 -12.54 13.89 -4.15
C GLN A 11 -12.24 12.37 -4.13
N ILE A 12 -11.75 11.83 -3.00
CA ILE A 12 -11.47 10.40 -2.84
C ILE A 12 -12.42 9.82 -1.78
N GLY A 13 -13.27 8.88 -2.19
CA GLY A 13 -14.12 8.11 -1.29
C GLY A 13 -13.43 6.80 -0.89
N ILE A 14 -13.37 6.48 0.40
CA ILE A 14 -12.89 5.18 0.87
C ILE A 14 -14.08 4.22 0.88
N LEU A 15 -14.03 3.17 0.05
CA LEU A 15 -15.08 2.15 -0.01
C LEU A 15 -14.87 1.07 1.05
N ARG A 16 -13.62 0.65 1.24
CA ARG A 16 -13.28 -0.41 2.19
C ARG A 16 -11.85 -0.27 2.70
N HIS A 17 -11.67 -0.56 3.99
CA HIS A 17 -10.37 -0.55 4.65
C HIS A 17 -10.09 -1.92 5.25
N PHE A 18 -8.95 -2.50 4.89
CA PHE A 18 -8.41 -3.70 5.50
C PHE A 18 -7.22 -3.29 6.37
N PRO A 19 -7.37 -3.31 7.71
CA PRO A 19 -6.33 -2.85 8.61
C PRO A 19 -5.06 -3.71 8.50
N PHE A 20 -3.96 -3.12 8.97
CA PHE A 20 -2.71 -3.83 9.12
C PHE A 20 -2.90 -5.02 10.06
N SER A 21 -2.39 -6.17 9.65
CA SER A 21 -2.31 -7.37 10.48
C SER A 21 -0.87 -7.88 10.43
N SER A 22 -0.27 -8.17 11.59
CA SER A 22 1.10 -8.69 11.67
C SER A 22 1.28 -9.99 10.89
N ALA A 23 0.26 -10.86 10.87
CA ALA A 23 0.31 -12.13 10.12
C ALA A 23 0.37 -11.92 8.60
N LYS A 24 -0.26 -10.85 8.09
CA LYS A 24 -0.26 -10.51 6.65
C LYS A 24 0.81 -9.49 6.27
N GLN A 25 1.38 -8.81 7.26
CA GLN A 25 2.40 -7.75 7.14
C GLN A 25 2.02 -6.61 6.18
N ARG A 26 0.72 -6.33 6.02
CA ARG A 26 0.22 -5.33 5.05
C ARG A 26 -1.15 -4.77 5.42
N GLN A 27 -1.43 -3.61 4.86
CA GLN A 27 -2.69 -2.89 4.93
C GLN A 27 -3.17 -2.57 3.51
N THR A 28 -4.48 -2.64 3.28
CA THR A 28 -5.06 -2.42 1.96
C THR A 28 -6.27 -1.50 2.07
N VAL A 29 -6.43 -0.60 1.11
CA VAL A 29 -7.59 0.28 1.00
C VAL A 29 -8.15 0.24 -0.41
N ILE A 30 -9.48 0.26 -0.50
CA ILE A 30 -10.19 0.39 -1.76
C ILE A 30 -10.80 1.78 -1.78
N VAL A 31 -10.47 2.54 -2.82
CA VAL A 31 -10.91 3.93 -2.96
C VAL A 31 -11.58 4.13 -4.30
N GLN A 32 -12.55 5.03 -4.32
CA GLN A 32 -13.19 5.53 -5.51
C GLN A 32 -12.72 6.98 -5.71
N SER A 33 -12.08 7.25 -6.85
CA SER A 33 -11.66 8.60 -7.20
C SER A 33 -12.77 9.32 -7.95
N ALA A 34 -13.16 10.51 -7.52
CA ALA A 34 -13.98 11.41 -8.31
C ALA A 34 -13.16 12.19 -9.35
N VAL A 35 -11.81 12.19 -9.22
CA VAL A 35 -10.83 12.73 -10.18
C VAL A 35 -9.61 11.82 -10.17
N GLY A 36 -9.09 11.38 -11.32
CA GLY A 36 -7.90 10.54 -11.36
C GLY A 36 -6.60 11.30 -11.64
N PRO A 37 -5.46 10.59 -11.69
CA PRO A 37 -4.17 11.16 -12.08
C PRO A 37 -4.09 11.23 -13.63
N PRO A 38 -3.78 12.39 -14.26
CA PRO A 38 -3.44 13.71 -13.71
C PRO A 38 -4.68 14.61 -13.61
N PHE A 39 -4.95 15.04 -12.37
CA PHE A 39 -6.10 15.77 -11.84
C PHE A 39 -6.78 16.79 -12.78
N SER A 40 -7.59 16.30 -13.72
CA SER A 40 -8.43 17.11 -14.61
C SER A 40 -9.90 16.90 -14.31
N VAL A 41 -10.69 17.97 -14.36
CA VAL A 41 -12.14 17.95 -14.06
C VAL A 41 -12.95 17.27 -15.18
N ASN A 42 -12.32 17.03 -16.34
CA ASN A 42 -12.86 16.30 -17.49
C ASN A 42 -12.16 14.94 -17.69
N ASP A 43 -11.55 14.41 -16.62
CA ASP A 43 -10.70 13.23 -16.72
C ASP A 43 -11.53 11.94 -16.94
N PRO A 44 -11.22 11.14 -17.98
CA PRO A 44 -11.84 9.83 -18.16
C PRO A 44 -11.65 8.88 -16.96
N THR A 45 -10.75 9.15 -16.03
CA THR A 45 -10.54 8.32 -14.83
C THR A 45 -11.41 8.71 -13.63
N ALA A 46 -12.34 9.66 -13.78
CA ALA A 46 -13.39 9.91 -12.79
C ALA A 46 -14.29 8.67 -12.61
N GLY A 47 -14.53 8.29 -11.35
CA GLY A 47 -15.28 7.10 -10.98
C GLY A 47 -14.46 5.79 -10.97
N VAL A 48 -13.15 5.85 -11.22
CA VAL A 48 -12.28 4.67 -11.14
C VAL A 48 -12.13 4.21 -9.69
N ILE A 49 -12.37 2.92 -9.49
CA ILE A 49 -12.13 2.22 -8.24
C ILE A 49 -10.74 1.61 -8.29
N SER A 50 -9.93 1.90 -7.28
CA SER A 50 -8.55 1.43 -7.17
C SER A 50 -8.28 0.81 -5.81
N VAL A 51 -7.50 -0.25 -5.81
CA VAL A 51 -6.90 -0.86 -4.62
C VAL A 51 -5.53 -0.24 -4.42
N PHE A 52 -5.23 0.18 -3.19
CA PHE A 52 -3.89 0.53 -2.76
C PHE A 52 -3.47 -0.37 -1.61
N CYS A 53 -2.27 -0.94 -1.71
CA CYS A 53 -1.70 -1.80 -0.69
C CYS A 53 -0.35 -1.25 -0.25
N LYS A 54 -0.12 -1.23 1.06
CA LYS A 54 1.18 -0.93 1.67
C LYS A 54 1.55 -2.01 2.68
N GLY A 55 2.81 -2.40 2.73
CA GLY A 55 3.24 -3.47 3.65
C GLY A 55 4.73 -3.74 3.61
N SER A 56 5.13 -4.89 4.17
CA SER A 56 6.50 -5.38 4.04
C SER A 56 6.82 -5.65 2.57
N PRO A 57 8.05 -5.34 2.13
CA PRO A 57 8.49 -5.60 0.75
C PRO A 57 8.31 -7.07 0.33
N GLU A 58 8.57 -8.01 1.24
CA GLU A 58 8.47 -9.45 0.99
C GLU A 58 7.02 -9.92 0.85
N ALA A 59 6.09 -9.31 1.60
CA ALA A 59 4.67 -9.61 1.47
C ALA A 59 4.11 -9.06 0.16
N LEU A 60 4.48 -7.84 -0.22
CA LEU A 60 4.00 -7.23 -1.46
C LEU A 60 4.61 -7.86 -2.70
N GLN A 61 5.87 -8.31 -2.66
CA GLN A 61 6.50 -9.01 -3.77
C GLN A 61 5.68 -10.23 -4.23
N LYS A 62 5.09 -10.98 -3.28
CA LYS A 62 4.25 -12.16 -3.57
C LYS A 62 2.89 -11.82 -4.19
N LEU A 63 2.45 -10.58 -4.00
CA LEU A 63 1.12 -10.10 -4.41
C LEU A 63 1.18 -9.27 -5.70
N CYS A 64 2.36 -8.77 -6.05
CA CYS A 64 2.58 -7.97 -7.23
C CYS A 64 2.82 -8.84 -8.47
N ARG A 65 2.51 -8.27 -9.64
CA ARG A 65 2.87 -8.86 -10.93
C ARG A 65 4.39 -8.83 -11.10
N PRO A 66 5.02 -9.95 -11.50
CA PRO A 66 6.47 -10.03 -11.65
C PRO A 66 7.00 -9.02 -12.66
N ASP A 67 6.24 -8.72 -13.71
CA ASP A 67 6.62 -7.77 -14.77
C ASP A 67 6.73 -6.32 -14.27
N THR A 68 6.09 -6.00 -13.15
CA THR A 68 6.13 -4.66 -12.55
C THR A 68 7.22 -4.53 -11.48
N LEU A 69 7.82 -5.64 -11.06
CA LEU A 69 8.89 -5.63 -10.07
C LEU A 69 10.22 -5.28 -10.76
N PRO A 70 11.05 -4.43 -10.13
CA PRO A 70 12.38 -4.14 -10.67
C PRO A 70 13.27 -5.38 -10.62
N ALA A 71 14.10 -5.58 -11.65
CA ALA A 71 14.96 -6.76 -11.79
C ALA A 71 15.91 -7.01 -10.60
N HIS A 72 16.27 -5.97 -9.85
CA HIS A 72 17.15 -6.04 -8.68
C HIS A 72 16.43 -5.75 -7.36
N PHE A 73 15.12 -6.06 -7.28
CA PHE A 73 14.29 -5.77 -6.11
C PHE A 73 14.91 -6.25 -4.79
N GLU A 74 15.35 -7.51 -4.73
CA GLU A 74 15.93 -8.11 -3.52
C GLU A 74 17.28 -7.48 -3.15
N THR A 75 18.13 -7.20 -4.14
CA THR A 75 19.41 -6.52 -3.91
C THR A 75 19.22 -5.10 -3.38
N THR A 76 18.27 -4.35 -3.95
CA THR A 76 17.93 -3.00 -3.48
C THR A 76 17.35 -3.03 -2.06
N LEU A 77 16.48 -3.99 -1.76
CA LEU A 77 15.93 -4.18 -0.42
C LEU A 77 17.02 -4.53 0.58
N CYS A 78 17.92 -5.45 0.24
CA CYS A 78 19.06 -5.83 1.07
C CYS A 78 19.96 -4.62 1.38
N HIS A 79 20.27 -3.81 0.36
CA HIS A 79 21.09 -2.60 0.52
C HIS A 79 20.50 -1.60 1.53
N PHE A 80 19.18 -1.38 1.54
CA PHE A 80 18.55 -0.46 2.49
C PHE A 80 18.39 -1.06 3.88
N THR A 81 17.99 -2.33 3.95
CA THR A 81 17.80 -3.03 5.24
C THR A 81 19.12 -3.26 5.98
N SER A 82 20.23 -3.52 5.28
CA SER A 82 21.56 -3.65 5.89
C SER A 82 22.08 -2.36 6.52
N GLN A 83 21.54 -1.21 6.11
CA GLN A 83 21.85 0.11 6.69
C GLN A 83 20.95 0.45 7.90
N GLY A 84 20.01 -0.45 8.25
CA GLY A 84 19.08 -0.23 9.38
C GLY A 84 17.84 0.58 9.01
N TYR A 85 17.61 0.88 7.73
CA TYR A 85 16.41 1.57 7.31
C TYR A 85 15.16 0.69 7.42
N ARG A 86 14.03 1.30 7.78
CA ARG A 86 12.72 0.65 7.70
C ARG A 86 12.17 0.81 6.29
N VAL A 87 12.10 -0.29 5.55
CA VAL A 87 11.59 -0.30 4.18
C VAL A 87 10.15 -0.80 4.15
N LEU A 88 9.28 -0.10 3.41
CA LEU A 88 7.92 -0.53 3.08
C LEU A 88 7.77 -0.57 1.56
N ALA A 89 6.90 -1.43 1.05
CA ALA A 89 6.51 -1.42 -0.35
C ALA A 89 5.13 -0.80 -0.54
N LEU A 90 4.91 -0.25 -1.74
CA LEU A 90 3.62 0.23 -2.22
C LEU A 90 3.24 -0.48 -3.52
N ALA A 91 1.97 -0.82 -3.63
CA ALA A 91 1.41 -1.39 -4.84
C ALA A 91 -0.03 -0.92 -5.04
N TRP A 92 -0.51 -0.96 -6.28
CA TRP A 92 -1.85 -0.53 -6.63
C TRP A 92 -2.46 -1.38 -7.75
N LYS A 93 -3.80 -1.41 -7.83
CA LYS A 93 -4.52 -2.10 -8.90
C LYS A 93 -5.83 -1.37 -9.21
N PRO A 94 -6.09 -0.95 -10.47
CA PRO A 94 -7.41 -0.48 -10.86
C PRO A 94 -8.38 -1.67 -10.98
N LEU A 95 -9.60 -1.53 -10.49
CA LEU A 95 -10.64 -2.57 -10.56
C LEU A 95 -11.68 -2.32 -11.64
N GLY A 96 -11.87 -1.06 -12.05
CA GLY A 96 -12.85 -0.64 -13.06
C GLY A 96 -13.51 0.68 -12.67
N ARG A 97 -14.51 1.15 -13.42
CA ARG A 97 -15.31 2.31 -13.04
C ARG A 97 -16.60 1.91 -12.34
N SER A 98 -17.05 2.76 -11.41
CA SER A 98 -18.37 2.64 -10.78
C SER A 98 -19.54 2.72 -11.78
N THR A 99 -19.31 3.25 -12.99
CA THR A 99 -20.32 3.31 -14.06
C THR A 99 -20.21 2.17 -15.08
N ASP A 100 -19.16 1.36 -15.02
CA ASP A 100 -19.02 0.22 -15.92
C ASP A 100 -20.08 -0.80 -15.49
N LYS A 101 -21.12 -0.97 -16.32
CA LYS A 101 -22.03 -2.10 -16.23
C LYS A 101 -21.18 -3.35 -16.46
N LEU A 102 -20.77 -3.99 -15.38
CA LEU A 102 -20.04 -5.24 -15.50
C LEU A 102 -20.97 -6.22 -16.23
N ASN A 103 -20.49 -6.76 -17.34
CA ASN A 103 -21.22 -7.73 -18.15
C ASN A 103 -21.32 -9.04 -17.35
N SER A 104 -22.23 -9.10 -16.39
CA SER A 104 -22.67 -10.38 -15.85
C SER A 104 -23.43 -11.11 -16.95
N PRO A 105 -23.02 -12.34 -17.33
CA PRO A 105 -23.81 -13.16 -18.22
C PRO A 105 -25.07 -13.57 -17.45
N GLU A 106 -26.22 -13.28 -18.07
CA GLU A 106 -27.56 -13.75 -17.72
C GLU A 106 -28.16 -13.32 -16.36
N GLY A 107 -29.08 -12.35 -16.43
CA GLY A 107 -30.36 -12.54 -15.75
C GLY A 107 -30.73 -11.61 -14.59
N LEU A 108 -29.84 -10.77 -14.07
CA LEU A 108 -30.22 -9.86 -12.97
C LEU A 108 -29.84 -8.41 -13.25
N ARG A 109 -30.77 -7.70 -13.91
CA ARG A 109 -30.78 -6.24 -14.00
C ARG A 109 -31.08 -5.64 -12.61
N LEU A 110 -30.14 -5.75 -11.68
CA LEU A 110 -30.09 -4.86 -10.53
C LEU A 110 -29.58 -3.50 -11.03
N GLY A 111 -30.21 -2.42 -10.56
CA GLY A 111 -30.03 -1.07 -11.07
C GLY A 111 -28.62 -0.50 -10.90
N ASN A 112 -28.54 0.81 -10.78
CA ASN A 112 -27.35 1.68 -10.93
C ASN A 112 -26.12 1.36 -10.03
N ASN A 113 -26.16 0.28 -9.24
CA ASN A 113 -25.20 -0.12 -8.21
C ASN A 113 -24.76 -1.60 -8.32
N ALA A 114 -24.91 -2.27 -9.47
CA ALA A 114 -24.54 -3.69 -9.60
C ALA A 114 -23.08 -4.01 -9.19
N TRP A 115 -22.16 -3.08 -9.45
CA TRP A 115 -20.76 -3.16 -9.01
C TRP A 115 -20.63 -3.24 -7.47
N GLU A 116 -21.45 -2.48 -6.73
CA GLU A 116 -21.40 -2.39 -5.28
C GLU A 116 -21.64 -3.78 -4.66
N LEU A 117 -22.67 -4.49 -5.13
CA LEU A 117 -23.02 -5.81 -4.64
C LEU A 117 -21.89 -6.84 -4.87
N GLU A 118 -21.26 -6.80 -6.03
CA GLU A 118 -20.19 -7.72 -6.41
C GLU A 118 -18.90 -7.46 -5.62
N TYR A 119 -18.45 -6.20 -5.53
CA TYR A 119 -17.29 -5.85 -4.69
C TYR A 119 -17.53 -6.12 -3.22
N HIS A 120 -18.79 -6.06 -2.76
CA HIS A 120 -19.10 -6.40 -1.39
C HIS A 120 -18.84 -7.87 -1.07
N THR A 121 -19.05 -8.77 -2.04
CA THR A 121 -18.84 -10.21 -1.91
C THR A 121 -17.39 -10.67 -2.06
N LEU A 122 -16.54 -9.87 -2.72
CA LEU A 122 -15.14 -10.23 -2.94
C LEU A 122 -14.36 -10.32 -1.62
N ARG A 123 -13.49 -11.32 -1.55
CA ARG A 123 -12.59 -11.53 -0.41
C ARG A 123 -11.38 -10.61 -0.49
N ARG A 124 -10.75 -10.37 0.65
CA ARG A 124 -9.54 -9.53 0.77
C ARG A 124 -8.44 -9.99 -0.20
N GLU A 125 -8.26 -11.29 -0.32
CA GLU A 125 -7.22 -11.92 -1.15
C GLU A 125 -7.39 -11.61 -2.64
N GLU A 126 -8.63 -11.46 -3.12
CA GLU A 126 -8.93 -11.14 -4.52
C GLU A 126 -8.61 -9.68 -4.85
N PHE A 127 -8.78 -8.78 -3.87
CA PHE A 127 -8.34 -7.40 -3.99
C PHE A 127 -6.81 -7.28 -3.99
N GLU A 128 -6.15 -8.13 -3.21
CA GLU A 128 -4.70 -8.10 -2.99
C GLU A 128 -3.90 -8.92 -4.02
N SER A 129 -4.52 -9.52 -5.03
CA SER A 129 -3.82 -10.26 -6.10
C SER A 129 -3.39 -9.37 -7.25
N GLU A 130 -2.35 -9.77 -7.97
CA GLU A 130 -1.90 -9.15 -9.23
C GLU A 130 -1.74 -7.62 -9.17
N LEU A 131 -1.19 -7.11 -8.07
CA LEU A 131 -0.98 -5.68 -7.89
C LEU A 131 0.16 -5.18 -8.79
N ASN A 132 0.08 -3.94 -9.25
CA ASN A 132 1.19 -3.27 -9.90
C ASN A 132 2.08 -2.64 -8.84
N PHE A 133 3.36 -3.03 -8.82
CA PHE A 133 4.32 -2.45 -7.92
C PHE A 133 4.57 -0.97 -8.25
N LEU A 134 4.53 -0.10 -7.24
CA LEU A 134 4.80 1.33 -7.40
C LEU A 134 6.22 1.70 -6.99
N GLY A 135 6.68 1.16 -5.86
CA GLY A 135 7.96 1.55 -5.30
C GLY A 135 8.12 1.20 -3.83
N LEU A 136 9.31 1.54 -3.32
CA LEU A 136 9.68 1.40 -1.93
C LEU A 136 9.62 2.75 -1.22
N ILE A 137 9.15 2.74 0.03
CA ILE A 137 9.32 3.84 0.98
C ILE A 137 10.44 3.43 1.93
N VAL A 138 11.52 4.22 1.95
CA VAL A 138 12.64 4.03 2.87
C VAL A 138 12.49 5.05 3.99
N LEU A 139 12.32 4.57 5.22
CA LEU A 139 12.17 5.39 6.41
C LEU A 139 13.42 5.29 7.26
N ASP A 140 14.00 6.43 7.57
CA ASP A 140 15.08 6.53 8.54
C ASP A 140 14.54 6.49 9.97
N ASN A 141 15.14 5.65 10.81
CA ASN A 141 14.85 5.58 12.24
C ASN A 141 16.14 5.88 13.00
N PRO A 142 16.52 7.17 13.09
CA PRO A 142 17.80 7.56 13.66
C PRO A 142 17.87 7.14 15.12
N ILE A 143 19.00 6.53 15.49
CA ILE A 143 19.30 6.23 16.88
C ILE A 143 19.61 7.52 17.64
N LYS A 144 19.40 7.51 18.96
CA LYS A 144 19.77 8.66 19.78
C LYS A 144 21.27 8.93 19.60
N PRO A 145 21.72 10.18 19.45
CA PRO A 145 23.14 10.49 19.26
C PRO A 145 24.04 9.89 20.36
N GLN A 146 23.51 9.79 21.58
CA GLN A 146 24.21 9.24 22.74
C GLN A 146 24.27 7.71 22.78
N SER A 147 23.51 7.01 21.94
CA SER A 147 23.47 5.54 21.94
C SER A 147 24.83 4.93 21.56
N ILE A 148 25.47 5.42 20.50
CA ILE A 148 26.78 4.92 20.04
C ILE A 148 27.86 5.07 21.13
N PRO A 149 28.14 6.28 21.66
CA PRO A 149 29.21 6.44 22.66
C PRO A 149 28.92 5.65 23.94
N THR A 150 27.66 5.58 24.36
CA THR A 150 27.26 4.79 25.55
C THR A 150 27.53 3.30 25.33
N ILE A 151 27.15 2.74 24.18
CA ILE A 151 27.37 1.32 23.86
C ILE A 151 28.88 1.01 23.81
N GLU A 152 29.68 1.88 23.22
CA GLU A 152 31.14 1.72 23.16
C GLU A 152 31.80 1.75 24.53
N GLU A 153 31.37 2.66 25.41
CA GLU A 153 31.89 2.76 26.78
C GLU A 153 31.54 1.51 27.60
N LEU A 154 30.28 1.07 27.54
CA LEU A 154 29.84 -0.16 28.19
C LEU A 154 30.59 -1.40 27.64
N SER A 155 30.85 -1.44 26.34
CA SER A 155 31.64 -2.50 25.70
C SER A 155 33.09 -2.48 26.17
N ARG A 156 33.72 -1.29 26.29
CA ARG A 156 35.09 -1.13 26.82
C ARG A 156 35.19 -1.56 28.29
N ALA A 157 34.14 -1.33 29.07
CA ALA A 157 34.02 -1.79 30.45
C ALA A 157 33.77 -3.31 30.58
N LYS A 158 33.76 -4.05 29.46
CA LYS A 158 33.46 -5.50 29.40
C LYS A 158 32.08 -5.86 29.96
N LEU A 159 31.12 -4.93 29.89
CA LEU A 159 29.74 -5.20 30.24
C LEU A 159 29.06 -5.95 29.09
N HIS A 160 28.32 -7.00 29.42
CA HIS A 160 27.60 -7.76 28.41
C HIS A 160 26.31 -7.02 28.02
N ILE A 161 26.36 -6.33 26.87
CA ILE A 161 25.21 -5.64 26.30
C ILE A 161 24.33 -6.66 25.59
N ARG A 162 23.05 -6.72 25.95
CA ARG A 162 22.03 -7.51 25.24
C ARG A 162 20.89 -6.61 24.82
N MET A 163 20.45 -6.75 23.58
CA MET A 163 19.25 -6.09 23.10
C MET A 163 18.06 -7.01 23.35
N ALA A 164 17.15 -6.59 24.22
CA ALA A 164 15.84 -7.22 24.38
C ALA A 164 14.82 -6.39 23.60
N THR A 165 14.41 -6.86 22.43
CA THR A 165 13.36 -6.23 21.62
C THR A 165 12.05 -7.01 21.77
N GLY A 166 10.93 -6.28 21.77
CA GLY A 166 9.57 -6.85 21.69
C GLY A 166 8.98 -6.81 20.27
N ALA A 167 9.80 -6.49 19.27
CA ALA A 167 9.38 -6.42 17.87
C ALA A 167 9.53 -7.79 17.22
N PHE A 168 8.43 -8.34 16.72
CA PHE A 168 8.38 -9.67 16.10
C PHE A 168 9.35 -9.78 14.91
N CYS A 169 10.19 -10.82 14.94
CA CYS A 169 10.83 -11.41 13.77
C CYS A 169 9.79 -12.11 12.88
#